data_AF-A0A2E9MWH0-F1
#
_entry.id   AF-A0A2E9MWH0-F1
#
_cell.length_a   1.000
_cell.length_b   1.000
_cell.length_c   1.000
_cell.angle_alpha   90.00
_cell.angle_beta   90.00
_cell.angle_gamma   90.00
#
_symmetry.space_group_name_H-M   'P 1'
#
loop_
_entity.id
_entity.type
_entity.pdbx_description
1 polymer ?
#
loop_
_entity_poly.entity_id
_entity_poly.type
_entity_poly.pdbx_seq_one_letter_code
_entity_poly.pdbx_strand_id
1 'polypeptide(L)'
;MLQESAQIIQEPEPQADSAGAMHFSWPQDWRIQIALVVSLLWIVFLAVYIARNVGWGSFMDLPIDEMGAFLEGAFAFLAFLWLVIGLFIQQSVLAENNEELRRNNLHSAKQTQAIAATEMNARQETFFKISEATRRQLGAIAGLLFMSSQGPVGNGSYRTDQIREVWQQFAQGDSEVWSRLFLSMGTPKDIDFADLFYGTEIRRSHSENFVVGFDRLIKLARGCDSDNIIMDSLIFSAHGLLNVRMRELHPTIKFPEIVMTNSQNYLNSLSDSLQQ
;
A
#
# COMPACT_ATOMS: atom_id res chain seq x y z
N MET A 1 -27.98 7.82 0.88
CA MET A 1 -27.61 6.48 0.37
C MET A 1 -26.20 6.17 0.87
N LEU A 2 -26.06 6.10 2.20
CA LEU A 2 -24.82 5.87 2.94
C LEU A 2 -25.20 4.94 4.07
N GLN A 3 -25.11 3.63 3.85
CA GLN A 3 -25.30 2.64 4.91
C GLN A 3 -24.66 1.32 4.48
N GLU A 4 -23.33 1.33 4.35
CA GLU A 4 -22.55 0.09 4.26
C GLU A 4 -21.12 0.38 4.71
N SER A 5 -20.87 0.25 6.02
CA SER A 5 -19.53 -0.01 6.59
C SER A 5 -19.61 0.02 8.13
N ALA A 6 -20.14 -1.04 8.71
CA ALA A 6 -19.87 -1.40 10.10
C ALA A 6 -19.84 -2.93 10.19
N GLN A 7 -18.86 -3.55 9.53
CA GLN A 7 -18.46 -4.91 9.88
C GLN A 7 -17.74 -4.82 11.23
N ILE A 8 -18.54 -5.05 12.26
CA ILE A 8 -18.10 -5.32 13.63
C ILE A 8 -17.11 -6.49 13.55
N ILE A 9 -15.92 -6.27 14.10
CA ILE A 9 -14.93 -7.31 14.37
C ILE A 9 -15.64 -8.35 15.25
N GLN A 10 -16.02 -9.46 14.65
CA GLN A 10 -16.62 -10.59 15.34
C GLN A 10 -15.47 -11.33 16.03
N GLU A 11 -15.34 -11.17 17.35
CA GLU A 11 -14.48 -12.05 18.14
C GLU A 11 -14.90 -13.51 17.91
N PRO A 12 -13.95 -14.46 17.77
CA PRO A 12 -14.30 -15.85 17.63
C PRO A 12 -14.98 -16.32 18.92
N GLU A 13 -16.21 -16.82 18.79
CA GLU A 13 -16.93 -17.50 19.88
C GLU A 13 -16.02 -18.62 20.45
N PRO A 14 -15.93 -18.77 21.78
CA PRO A 14 -15.23 -19.91 22.36
C PRO A 14 -16.02 -21.16 22.01
N GLN A 15 -15.49 -21.92 21.06
CA GLN A 15 -16.00 -23.23 20.68
C GLN A 15 -15.98 -24.11 21.93
N ALA A 16 -17.15 -24.37 22.48
CA ALA A 16 -17.34 -25.31 23.58
C ALA A 16 -17.09 -26.72 23.03
N ASP A 17 -15.82 -27.11 23.00
CA ASP A 17 -15.41 -28.44 22.56
C ASP A 17 -15.99 -29.50 23.49
N SER A 18 -16.71 -30.40 22.84
CA SER A 18 -17.37 -31.56 23.38
C SER A 18 -16.41 -32.45 24.16
N ALA A 19 -16.90 -32.95 25.28
CA ALA A 19 -16.24 -33.90 26.14
C ALA A 19 -15.65 -35.10 25.37
N GLY A 20 -14.32 -35.23 25.41
CA GLY A 20 -13.60 -36.48 25.61
C GLY A 20 -14.02 -37.72 24.83
N ALA A 21 -14.11 -37.65 23.50
CA ALA A 21 -13.97 -38.85 22.68
C ALA A 21 -12.47 -39.07 22.41
N MET A 22 -11.83 -39.92 23.21
CA MET A 22 -10.47 -40.40 22.94
C MET A 22 -10.52 -41.30 21.70
N HIS A 23 -10.54 -40.70 20.51
CA HIS A 23 -10.37 -41.42 19.26
C HIS A 23 -8.96 -42.03 19.29
N PHE A 24 -8.87 -43.35 19.44
CA PHE A 24 -7.65 -44.10 19.17
C PHE A 24 -7.39 -44.01 17.67
N SER A 25 -6.74 -42.93 17.24
CA SER A 25 -6.31 -42.74 15.87
C SER A 25 -5.19 -43.73 15.59
N TRP A 26 -5.53 -44.79 14.86
CA TRP A 26 -4.51 -45.66 14.28
C TRP A 26 -3.56 -44.79 13.44
N PRO A 27 -2.24 -45.03 13.51
CA PRO A 27 -1.31 -44.34 12.62
C PRO A 27 -1.67 -44.71 11.18
N GLN A 28 -2.29 -43.77 10.46
CA GLN A 28 -2.72 -43.96 9.08
C GLN A 28 -1.54 -43.91 8.10
N ASP A 29 -0.33 -43.63 8.60
CA ASP A 29 0.91 -43.74 7.86
C ASP A 29 1.27 -45.22 7.62
N TRP A 30 1.17 -45.63 6.36
CA TRP A 30 1.60 -46.95 5.89
C TRP A 30 3.04 -47.31 6.30
N ARG A 31 3.92 -46.30 6.49
CA ARG A 31 5.29 -46.46 6.99
C ARG A 31 5.34 -47.04 8.40
N ILE A 32 4.44 -46.58 9.28
CA ILE A 32 4.33 -47.06 10.66
C ILE A 32 3.77 -48.49 10.67
N GLN A 33 2.83 -48.79 9.77
CA GLN A 33 2.30 -50.15 9.61
C GLN A 33 3.39 -51.14 9.16
N ILE A 34 4.24 -50.76 8.21
CA ILE A 34 5.40 -51.56 7.82
C ILE A 34 6.37 -51.73 8.99
N ALA A 35 6.67 -50.66 9.75
CA ALA A 35 7.53 -50.75 10.93
C ALA A 35 7.02 -51.78 11.93
N LEU A 36 5.71 -51.77 12.19
CA LEU A 36 5.05 -52.68 13.12
C LEU A 36 5.09 -54.13 12.62
N VAL A 37 4.78 -54.38 11.34
CA VAL A 37 4.83 -55.72 10.75
C VAL A 37 6.25 -56.27 10.77
N VAL A 38 7.25 -55.46 10.38
CA VAL A 38 8.66 -55.87 10.40
C VAL A 38 9.13 -56.14 11.84
N SER A 39 8.74 -55.31 12.80
CA SER A 39 9.06 -55.52 14.22
C SER A 39 8.43 -56.80 14.77
N LEU A 40 7.17 -57.08 14.41
CA LEU A 40 6.47 -58.30 14.82
C LEU A 40 7.14 -59.55 14.23
N LEU A 41 7.46 -59.53 12.93
CA LEU A 41 8.17 -60.63 12.28
C LEU A 41 9.56 -60.86 12.90
N TRP A 42 10.26 -59.79 13.27
CA TRP A 42 11.55 -59.86 13.93
C TRP A 42 11.46 -60.49 15.33
N ILE A 43 10.46 -60.11 16.13
CA ILE A 43 10.23 -60.69 17.45
C ILE A 43 9.88 -62.17 17.34
N VAL A 44 9.03 -62.56 16.37
CA VAL A 44 8.70 -63.97 16.12
C VAL A 44 9.95 -64.75 15.70
N PHE A 45 10.77 -64.18 14.81
CA PHE A 45 12.03 -64.78 14.39
C PHE A 45 12.99 -64.98 15.58
N LEU A 46 13.14 -63.97 16.45
CA LEU A 46 13.96 -64.05 17.65
C LEU A 46 13.47 -65.14 18.61
N ALA A 47 12.16 -65.23 18.84
CA ALA A 47 11.55 -66.25 19.68
C ALA A 47 11.78 -67.67 19.12
N VAL A 48 11.65 -67.87 17.80
CA VAL A 48 11.94 -69.14 17.14
C VAL A 48 13.44 -69.47 17.19
N TYR A 49 14.30 -68.48 17.02
CA TYR A 49 15.75 -68.64 17.09
C TYR A 49 16.21 -69.10 18.48
N ILE A 50 15.72 -68.45 19.54
CA ILE A 50 15.99 -68.85 20.93
C ILE A 50 15.46 -70.26 21.16
N ALA A 51 14.22 -70.56 20.75
CA ALA A 51 13.61 -71.87 20.96
C ALA A 51 14.38 -73.02 20.28
N ARG A 52 14.98 -72.78 19.11
CA ARG A 52 15.69 -73.82 18.34
C ARG A 52 17.17 -73.95 18.65
N ASN A 53 17.88 -72.85 18.91
CA ASN A 53 19.34 -72.86 19.03
C ASN A 53 19.82 -72.83 20.49
N VAL A 54 19.14 -72.11 21.37
CA VAL A 54 19.56 -71.93 22.77
C VAL A 54 18.71 -72.77 23.72
N GLY A 55 17.40 -72.80 23.48
CA GLY A 55 16.41 -73.34 24.42
C GLY A 55 16.06 -72.31 25.50
N TRP A 56 14.76 -72.16 25.79
CA TRP A 56 14.27 -71.15 26.75
C TRP A 56 14.79 -71.34 28.18
N GLY A 57 15.00 -72.60 28.61
CA GLY A 57 15.56 -72.91 29.92
C GLY A 57 17.02 -72.46 30.02
N SER A 58 17.85 -72.88 29.06
CA SER A 58 19.28 -72.53 29.03
C SER A 58 19.52 -71.04 28.81
N PHE A 59 18.62 -70.32 28.13
CA PHE A 59 18.71 -68.86 27.97
C PHE A 59 18.47 -68.11 29.28
N MET A 60 17.54 -68.57 30.13
CA MET A 60 17.28 -67.94 31.45
C MET A 60 18.36 -68.26 32.48
N ASP A 61 19.13 -69.33 32.26
CA ASP A 61 20.26 -69.72 33.11
C ASP A 61 21.58 -69.01 32.73
N LEU A 62 21.59 -68.21 31.66
CA LEU A 62 22.78 -67.45 31.25
C LEU A 62 23.11 -66.33 32.25
N PRO A 63 24.42 -66.00 32.40
CA PRO A 63 24.84 -64.78 33.08
C PRO A 63 24.13 -63.54 32.52
N ILE A 64 23.75 -62.61 33.41
CA ILE A 64 22.95 -61.42 33.06
C ILE A 64 23.65 -60.53 32.02
N ASP A 65 24.98 -60.47 32.05
CA ASP A 65 25.81 -59.72 31.09
C ASP A 65 25.77 -60.34 29.68
N GLU A 66 25.81 -61.66 29.55
CA GLU A 66 25.70 -62.36 28.26
C GLU A 66 24.28 -62.24 27.68
N MET A 67 23.26 -62.38 28.53
CA MET A 67 21.87 -62.13 28.14
C MET A 67 21.67 -60.68 27.70
N GLY A 68 22.27 -59.73 28.42
CA GLY A 68 22.26 -58.31 28.11
C GLY A 68 22.88 -58.02 26.75
N ALA A 69 24.06 -58.57 26.46
CA ALA A 69 24.75 -58.40 25.19
C ALA A 69 23.95 -58.98 24.00
N PHE A 70 23.29 -60.14 24.18
CA PHE A 70 22.40 -60.72 23.17
C PHE A 70 21.18 -59.84 22.89
N LEU A 71 20.51 -59.38 23.96
CA LEU A 71 19.34 -58.50 23.83
C LEU A 71 19.72 -57.13 23.27
N GLU A 72 20.87 -56.58 23.62
CA GLU A 72 21.41 -55.34 23.05
C GLU A 72 21.54 -55.46 21.54
N GLY A 73 22.14 -56.54 21.03
CA GLY A 73 22.22 -56.80 19.60
C GLY A 73 20.85 -56.98 18.93
N ALA A 74 19.93 -57.71 19.60
CA ALA A 74 18.59 -57.96 19.07
C ALA A 74 17.69 -56.71 19.01
N PHE A 75 17.82 -55.80 19.99
CA PHE A 75 17.07 -54.55 20.06
C PHE A 75 17.73 -53.41 19.28
N ALA A 76 19.04 -53.43 19.06
CA ALA A 76 19.75 -52.40 18.28
C ALA A 76 19.17 -52.24 16.86
N PHE A 77 18.84 -53.36 16.19
CA PHE A 77 18.24 -53.34 14.86
C PHE A 77 16.83 -52.72 14.86
N LEU A 78 16.01 -53.05 15.86
CA LEU A 78 14.68 -52.47 16.02
C LEU A 78 14.76 -50.97 16.31
N ALA A 79 15.64 -50.56 17.22
CA ALA A 79 15.83 -49.15 17.57
C ALA A 79 16.24 -48.32 16.35
N PHE A 80 17.16 -48.85 15.52
CA PHE A 80 17.57 -48.19 14.28
C PHE A 80 16.42 -48.06 13.27
N LEU A 81 15.62 -49.11 13.08
CA LEU A 81 14.44 -49.09 12.21
C LEU A 81 13.46 -47.97 12.60
N TRP A 82 13.13 -47.88 13.90
CA TRP A 82 12.21 -46.87 14.42
C TRP A 82 12.76 -45.45 14.28
N LEU A 83 14.07 -45.26 14.49
CA LEU A 83 14.73 -43.97 14.33
C LEU A 83 14.64 -43.47 12.88
N VAL A 84 14.97 -44.33 11.91
CA VAL A 84 14.94 -43.97 10.48
C VAL A 84 13.53 -43.58 10.03
N ILE A 85 12.52 -44.32 10.48
CA ILE A 85 11.12 -44.04 10.14
C ILE A 85 10.66 -42.73 10.76
N GLY A 86 11.01 -42.46 12.02
CA GLY A 86 10.75 -41.18 12.67
C GLY A 86 11.36 -40.00 11.92
N LEU A 87 12.62 -40.13 11.47
CA LEU A 87 13.31 -39.10 10.70
C LEU A 87 12.64 -38.83 9.34
N PHE A 88 12.21 -39.87 8.62
CA PHE A 88 11.50 -39.69 7.35
C PHE A 88 10.13 -39.03 7.51
N ILE A 89 9.37 -39.38 8.55
CA ILE A 89 8.07 -38.74 8.83
C ILE A 89 8.28 -37.26 9.14
N GLN A 90 9.26 -36.94 9.99
CA GLN A 90 9.60 -35.56 10.33
C GLN A 90 10.01 -34.74 9.09
N GLN A 91 10.81 -35.32 8.20
CA GLN A 91 11.21 -34.67 6.95
C GLN A 91 10.02 -34.36 6.03
N SER A 92 9.07 -35.29 5.88
CA SER A 92 7.88 -35.04 5.04
C SER A 92 6.99 -33.93 5.60
N VAL A 93 6.78 -33.89 6.92
CA VAL A 93 5.95 -32.84 7.57
C VAL A 93 6.59 -31.46 7.41
N LEU A 94 7.92 -31.37 7.56
CA LEU A 94 8.64 -30.10 7.36
C LEU A 94 8.59 -29.63 5.90
N ALA A 95 8.67 -30.56 4.94
CA ALA A 95 8.59 -30.23 3.52
C ALA A 95 7.19 -29.69 3.14
N GLU A 96 6.13 -30.30 3.67
CA GLU A 96 4.75 -29.86 3.46
C GLU A 96 4.49 -28.49 4.10
N ASN A 97 4.88 -28.32 5.37
CA ASN A 97 4.73 -27.04 6.09
C ASN A 97 5.49 -25.89 5.39
N ASN A 98 6.71 -26.16 4.91
CA ASN A 98 7.47 -25.17 4.14
C ASN A 98 6.78 -24.78 2.82
N GLU A 99 6.15 -25.72 2.13
CA GLU A 99 5.42 -25.45 0.88
C GLU A 99 4.13 -24.66 1.15
N GLU A 100 3.39 -24.99 2.21
CA GLU A 100 2.22 -24.22 2.65
C GLU A 100 2.61 -22.78 3.05
N LEU A 101 3.69 -22.63 3.82
CA LEU A 101 4.23 -21.33 4.19
C LEU A 101 4.66 -20.53 2.96
N ARG A 102 5.31 -21.18 1.98
CA ARG A 102 5.69 -20.55 0.71
C ARG A 102 4.47 -20.07 -0.07
N ARG A 103 3.40 -20.88 -0.16
CA ARG A 103 2.13 -20.49 -0.80
C ARG A 103 1.47 -19.33 -0.07
N ASN A 104 1.38 -19.38 1.26
CA ASN A 104 0.83 -18.30 2.07
C ASN A 104 1.62 -17.00 1.91
N ASN A 105 2.95 -17.05 1.89
CA ASN A 105 3.80 -15.89 1.63
C ASN A 105 3.56 -15.28 0.24
N LEU A 106 3.44 -16.11 -0.80
CA LEU A 106 3.13 -15.64 -2.16
C LEU A 106 1.74 -14.98 -2.24
N HIS A 107 0.75 -15.56 -1.55
CA HIS A 107 -0.60 -15.00 -1.48
C HIS A 107 -0.61 -13.68 -0.69
N SER A 108 0.08 -13.62 0.44
CA SER A 108 0.23 -12.41 1.25
C SER A 108 0.93 -11.30 0.47
N ALA A 109 2.02 -11.60 -0.24
CA ALA A 109 2.72 -10.62 -1.07
C ALA A 109 1.82 -10.03 -2.18
N LYS A 110 1.05 -10.89 -2.89
CA LYS A 110 0.08 -10.44 -3.88
C LYS A 110 -1.05 -9.61 -3.26
N GLN A 111 -1.53 -10.00 -2.09
CA GLN A 111 -2.56 -9.28 -1.35
C GLN A 111 -2.05 -7.91 -0.90
N THR A 112 -0.83 -7.81 -0.38
CA THR A 112 -0.19 -6.54 -0.01
C THR A 112 -0.08 -5.61 -1.22
N GLN A 113 0.35 -6.13 -2.38
CA GLN A 113 0.41 -5.33 -3.60
C GLN A 113 -0.97 -4.85 -4.05
N ALA A 114 -1.98 -5.73 -4.01
CA ALA A 114 -3.36 -5.36 -4.34
C ALA A 114 -3.91 -4.29 -3.38
N ILE A 115 -3.67 -4.42 -2.08
CA ILE A 115 -4.06 -3.42 -1.07
C ILE A 115 -3.34 -2.09 -1.31
N ALA A 116 -2.04 -2.10 -1.60
CA ALA A 116 -1.30 -0.87 -1.90
C ALA A 116 -1.86 -0.17 -3.15
N ALA A 117 -2.22 -0.93 -4.18
CA ALA A 117 -2.85 -0.40 -5.38
C ALA A 117 -4.26 0.16 -5.10
N THR A 118 -5.09 -0.53 -4.31
CA THR A 118 -6.42 -0.02 -3.95
C THR A 118 -6.34 1.22 -3.07
N GLU A 119 -5.39 1.28 -2.14
CA GLU A 119 -5.14 2.46 -1.31
C GLU A 119 -4.72 3.66 -2.17
N MET A 120 -3.80 3.47 -3.12
CA MET A 120 -3.36 4.53 -4.03
C MET A 120 -4.53 5.05 -4.89
N ASN A 121 -5.32 4.15 -5.47
CA ASN A 121 -6.51 4.54 -6.23
C ASN A 121 -7.52 5.32 -5.37
N ALA A 122 -7.76 4.91 -4.12
CA ALA A 122 -8.64 5.62 -3.20
C ALA A 122 -8.13 7.02 -2.84
N ARG A 123 -6.81 7.18 -2.67
CA ARG A 123 -6.17 8.49 -2.44
C ARG A 123 -6.35 9.40 -3.66
N GLN A 124 -6.16 8.88 -4.87
CA GLN A 124 -6.36 9.64 -6.11
C GLN A 124 -7.82 10.06 -6.29
N GLU A 125 -8.79 9.17 -6.05
CA GLU A 125 -10.22 9.51 -6.16
C GLU A 125 -10.61 10.61 -5.15
N THR A 126 -10.15 10.48 -3.91
CA THR A 126 -10.37 11.49 -2.86
C THR A 126 -9.75 12.83 -3.25
N PHE A 127 -8.52 12.80 -3.79
CA PHE A 127 -7.85 13.98 -4.30
C PHE A 127 -8.67 14.65 -5.41
N PHE A 128 -9.16 13.92 -6.41
CA PHE A 128 -9.92 14.53 -7.51
C PHE A 128 -11.16 15.28 -7.00
N LYS A 129 -11.92 14.69 -6.06
CA LYS A 129 -13.09 15.34 -5.43
C LYS A 129 -12.72 16.62 -4.69
N ILE A 130 -11.63 16.59 -3.90
CA ILE A 130 -11.17 17.78 -3.16
C ILE A 130 -10.60 18.83 -4.11
N SER A 131 -9.88 18.40 -5.15
CA SER A 131 -9.23 19.28 -6.12
C SER A 131 -10.25 20.12 -6.89
N GLU A 132 -11.36 19.54 -7.29
CA GLU A 132 -12.43 20.25 -8.01
C GLU A 132 -13.05 21.35 -7.15
N ALA A 133 -13.42 21.02 -5.91
CA ALA A 133 -13.95 21.99 -4.96
C ALA A 133 -12.94 23.12 -4.66
N THR A 134 -11.67 22.76 -4.46
CA THR A 134 -10.58 23.72 -4.19
C THR A 134 -10.34 24.63 -5.38
N ARG A 135 -10.28 24.10 -6.60
CA ARG A 135 -10.11 24.88 -7.83
C ARG A 135 -11.26 25.86 -8.01
N ARG A 136 -12.50 25.43 -7.77
CA ARG A 136 -13.66 26.35 -7.79
C ARG A 136 -13.55 27.47 -6.75
N GLN A 137 -13.09 27.16 -5.54
CA GLN A 137 -12.84 28.18 -4.51
C GLN A 137 -11.74 29.17 -4.93
N LEU A 138 -10.64 28.69 -5.50
CA LEU A 138 -9.56 29.52 -6.02
C LEU A 138 -10.05 30.44 -7.14
N GLY A 139 -10.88 29.92 -8.05
CA GLY A 139 -11.56 30.71 -9.08
C GLY A 139 -12.44 31.82 -8.51
N ALA A 140 -13.21 31.53 -7.45
CA ALA A 140 -14.02 32.54 -6.77
C ALA A 140 -13.15 33.62 -6.11
N ILE A 141 -12.05 33.23 -5.46
CA ILE A 141 -11.08 34.17 -4.86
C ILE A 141 -10.47 35.07 -5.94
N ALA A 142 -10.07 34.50 -7.08
CA ALA A 142 -9.55 35.27 -8.21
C ALA A 142 -10.62 36.25 -8.76
N GLY A 143 -11.88 35.83 -8.87
CA GLY A 143 -12.97 36.72 -9.28
C GLY A 143 -13.21 37.87 -8.31
N LEU A 144 -13.18 37.61 -7.00
CA LEU A 144 -13.29 38.65 -5.95
C LEU A 144 -12.11 39.62 -5.99
N LEU A 145 -10.90 39.09 -6.15
CA LEU A 145 -9.70 39.89 -6.34
C LEU A 145 -9.85 40.80 -7.57
N PHE A 146 -10.30 40.25 -8.69
CA PHE A 146 -10.51 41.02 -9.90
C PHE A 146 -11.55 42.13 -9.70
N MET A 147 -12.72 41.84 -9.13
CA MET A 147 -13.73 42.86 -8.86
C MET A 147 -13.22 43.98 -7.94
N SER A 148 -12.42 43.64 -6.94
CA SER A 148 -11.79 44.65 -6.07
C SER A 148 -10.76 45.55 -6.80
N SER A 149 -10.24 45.09 -7.94
CA SER A 149 -9.40 45.90 -8.84
C SER A 149 -10.20 46.79 -9.79
N GLN A 150 -11.51 46.54 -9.94
CA GLN A 150 -12.44 47.31 -10.80
C GLN A 150 -13.32 48.31 -10.02
N GLY A 151 -13.24 48.32 -8.68
CA GLY A 151 -14.03 49.20 -7.81
C GLY A 151 -13.57 50.67 -7.79
N PRO A 152 -14.09 51.51 -6.87
CA PRO A 152 -13.78 52.95 -6.78
C PRO A 152 -12.30 53.31 -6.59
N VAL A 153 -11.51 52.36 -6.07
CA VAL A 153 -10.05 52.45 -5.86
C VAL A 153 -9.27 51.62 -6.90
N GLY A 154 -9.92 51.27 -8.00
CA GLY A 154 -9.46 50.37 -9.05
C GLY A 154 -9.18 51.06 -10.38
N ASN A 155 -8.80 50.28 -11.39
CA ASN A 155 -8.48 50.80 -12.73
C ASN A 155 -9.74 51.09 -13.59
N GLY A 156 -10.92 50.59 -13.18
CA GLY A 156 -12.21 50.84 -13.84
C GLY A 156 -12.28 50.45 -15.32
N SER A 157 -11.39 49.54 -15.76
CA SER A 157 -11.17 49.25 -17.18
C SER A 157 -12.23 48.33 -17.79
N TYR A 158 -12.95 47.56 -16.97
CA TYR A 158 -14.00 46.64 -17.42
C TYR A 158 -15.40 47.19 -17.13
N ARG A 159 -16.30 47.01 -18.11
CA ARG A 159 -17.73 47.34 -17.94
C ARG A 159 -18.45 46.24 -17.15
N THR A 160 -19.52 46.61 -16.44
CA THR A 160 -20.30 45.70 -15.59
C THR A 160 -20.90 44.51 -16.35
N ASP A 161 -21.24 44.68 -17.63
CA ASP A 161 -21.74 43.62 -18.52
C ASP A 161 -20.66 42.57 -18.81
N GLN A 162 -19.42 42.99 -19.08
CA GLN A 162 -18.29 42.08 -19.30
C GLN A 162 -17.96 41.28 -18.03
N ILE A 163 -17.99 41.92 -16.86
CA ILE A 163 -17.78 41.24 -15.57
C ILE A 163 -18.86 40.17 -15.35
N ARG A 164 -20.12 40.47 -15.69
CA ARG A 164 -21.24 39.52 -15.57
C ARG A 164 -21.07 38.30 -16.48
N GLU A 165 -20.58 38.50 -17.70
CA GLU A 165 -20.31 37.41 -18.64
C GLU A 165 -19.24 36.45 -18.11
N VAL A 166 -18.14 36.96 -17.57
CA VAL A 166 -17.08 36.13 -16.96
C VAL A 166 -17.60 35.38 -15.73
N TRP A 167 -18.45 36.02 -14.91
CA TRP A 167 -19.14 35.34 -13.81
C TRP A 167 -20.07 34.21 -14.28
N GLN A 168 -20.76 34.40 -15.39
CA GLN A 168 -21.61 33.38 -15.98
C GLN A 168 -20.78 32.18 -16.45
N GLN A 169 -19.63 32.40 -17.10
CA GLN A 169 -18.71 31.32 -17.49
C GLN A 169 -18.20 30.54 -16.26
N PHE A 170 -17.81 31.26 -15.19
CA PHE A 170 -17.42 30.63 -13.93
C PHE A 170 -18.56 29.79 -13.33
N ALA A 171 -19.79 30.30 -13.32
CA ALA A 171 -20.96 29.59 -12.81
C ALA A 171 -21.30 28.33 -13.63
N GLN A 172 -20.98 28.33 -14.93
CA GLN A 172 -21.17 27.19 -15.84
C GLN A 172 -20.11 26.08 -15.68
N GLY A 173 -19.09 26.27 -14.83
CA GLY A 173 -18.10 25.24 -14.49
C GLY A 173 -16.66 25.64 -14.79
N ASP A 174 -16.43 26.79 -15.43
CA ASP A 174 -15.08 27.24 -15.75
C ASP A 174 -14.40 27.90 -14.53
N SER A 175 -13.87 27.05 -13.65
CA SER A 175 -13.18 27.48 -12.43
C SER A 175 -11.96 28.38 -12.67
N GLU A 176 -11.36 28.32 -13.85
CA GLU A 176 -10.10 29.03 -14.16
C GLU A 176 -10.28 30.29 -15.00
N VAL A 177 -11.52 30.65 -15.38
CA VAL A 177 -11.80 31.80 -16.24
C VAL A 177 -11.18 33.10 -15.72
N TRP A 178 -11.27 33.34 -14.40
CA TRP A 178 -10.69 34.53 -13.76
C TRP A 178 -9.17 34.52 -13.76
N SER A 179 -8.55 33.35 -13.59
CA SER A 179 -7.10 33.25 -13.65
C SER A 179 -6.57 33.46 -15.06
N ARG A 180 -7.24 32.90 -16.08
CA ARG A 180 -6.90 33.21 -17.47
C ARG A 180 -7.10 34.68 -17.78
N LEU A 181 -8.15 35.30 -17.26
CA LEU A 181 -8.37 36.73 -17.42
C LEU A 181 -7.16 37.52 -16.89
N PHE A 182 -6.66 37.22 -15.68
CA PHE A 182 -5.44 37.83 -15.13
C PHE A 182 -4.20 37.63 -15.99
N LEU A 183 -4.01 36.43 -16.53
CA LEU A 183 -2.84 36.11 -17.35
C LEU A 183 -2.92 36.74 -18.76
N SER A 184 -4.15 36.97 -19.24
CA SER A 184 -4.45 37.56 -20.54
C SER A 184 -4.60 39.08 -20.52
N MET A 185 -4.82 39.67 -19.33
CA MET A 185 -4.60 41.09 -19.12
C MET A 185 -3.14 41.31 -19.46
N GLY A 186 -2.89 41.86 -20.65
CA GLY A 186 -1.55 41.96 -21.17
C GLY A 186 -0.64 42.74 -20.22
N THR A 187 0.59 42.92 -20.64
CA THR A 187 1.47 43.96 -20.11
C THR A 187 1.27 45.26 -20.90
N PRO A 188 0.14 46.01 -20.84
CA PRO A 188 0.27 47.44 -21.03
C PRO A 188 1.35 47.92 -20.06
N LYS A 189 2.16 48.89 -20.48
CA LYS A 189 3.16 49.56 -19.63
C LYS A 189 2.58 50.17 -18.35
N ASP A 190 1.27 50.11 -18.16
CA ASP A 190 0.49 50.84 -17.16
C ASP A 190 -0.20 49.95 -16.11
N ILE A 191 -0.16 48.61 -16.22
CA ILE A 191 -0.73 47.73 -15.16
C ILE A 191 0.37 47.30 -14.20
N ASP A 192 0.39 47.94 -13.02
CA ASP A 192 1.19 47.48 -11.89
C ASP A 192 0.50 46.28 -11.22
N PHE A 193 0.93 45.07 -11.59
CA PHE A 193 0.42 43.84 -10.99
C PHE A 193 0.75 43.71 -9.50
N ALA A 194 1.82 44.34 -9.00
CA ALA A 194 2.14 44.31 -7.58
C ALA A 194 1.10 45.14 -6.79
N ASP A 195 0.74 46.32 -7.28
CA ASP A 195 -0.35 47.12 -6.72
C ASP A 195 -1.73 46.44 -6.91
N LEU A 196 -1.94 45.79 -8.06
CA LEU A 196 -3.18 45.05 -8.30
C LEU A 196 -3.35 43.90 -7.31
N PHE A 197 -2.30 43.14 -6.99
CA PHE A 197 -2.41 42.00 -6.08
C PHE A 197 -2.30 42.40 -4.61
N TYR A 198 -1.56 43.46 -4.27
CA TYR A 198 -1.15 43.74 -2.90
C TYR A 198 -1.32 45.21 -2.45
N GLY A 199 -1.81 46.08 -3.33
CA GLY A 199 -1.95 47.52 -3.09
C GLY A 199 -2.99 47.90 -2.05
N THR A 200 -3.95 47.01 -1.76
CA THR A 200 -4.91 47.18 -0.66
C THR A 200 -4.93 45.95 0.24
N GLU A 201 -5.38 46.11 1.48
CA GLU A 201 -5.52 45.00 2.43
C GLU A 201 -6.46 43.90 1.91
N ILE A 202 -7.55 44.29 1.24
CA ILE A 202 -8.51 43.36 0.64
C ILE A 202 -7.84 42.54 -0.48
N ARG A 203 -7.11 43.22 -1.38
CA ARG A 203 -6.41 42.55 -2.49
C ARG A 203 -5.31 41.62 -1.96
N ARG A 204 -4.53 42.08 -0.98
CA ARG A 204 -3.54 41.26 -0.29
C ARG A 204 -4.16 40.00 0.30
N SER A 205 -5.26 40.13 1.05
CA SER A 205 -5.96 39.00 1.64
C SER A 205 -6.43 37.99 0.60
N HIS A 206 -7.01 38.43 -0.53
CA HIS A 206 -7.39 37.52 -1.60
C HIS A 206 -6.19 36.84 -2.25
N SER A 207 -5.11 37.57 -2.54
CA SER A 207 -3.89 37.02 -3.14
C SER A 207 -3.21 36.00 -2.21
N GLU A 208 -3.09 36.30 -0.91
CA GLU A 208 -2.52 35.37 0.08
C GLU A 208 -3.39 34.13 0.24
N ASN A 209 -4.71 34.28 0.33
CA ASN A 209 -5.64 33.16 0.40
C ASN A 209 -5.57 32.27 -0.85
N PHE A 210 -5.38 32.87 -2.03
CA PHE A 210 -5.17 32.13 -3.27
C PHE A 210 -3.87 31.31 -3.20
N VAL A 211 -2.76 31.95 -2.83
CA VAL A 211 -1.45 31.29 -2.69
C VAL A 211 -1.51 30.15 -1.68
N VAL A 212 -2.12 30.34 -0.52
CA VAL A 212 -2.27 29.32 0.54
C VAL A 212 -3.17 28.18 0.07
N GLY A 213 -4.29 28.48 -0.57
CA GLY A 213 -5.20 27.47 -1.11
C GLY A 213 -4.53 26.60 -2.17
N PHE A 214 -3.77 27.22 -3.07
CA PHE A 214 -3.01 26.51 -4.10
C PHE A 214 -1.87 25.67 -3.50
N ASP A 215 -1.17 26.18 -2.48
CA ASP A 215 -0.11 25.43 -1.79
C ASP A 215 -0.65 24.14 -1.14
N ARG A 216 -1.81 24.24 -0.48
CA ARG A 216 -2.52 23.08 0.08
C ARG A 216 -2.91 22.07 -1.00
N LEU A 217 -3.38 22.56 -2.15
CA LEU A 217 -3.73 21.71 -3.28
C LEU A 217 -2.51 20.95 -3.82
N ILE A 218 -1.37 21.62 -4.00
CA ILE A 218 -0.11 20.99 -4.44
C ILE A 218 0.38 19.98 -3.39
N LYS A 219 0.29 20.30 -2.10
CA LYS A 219 0.68 19.38 -1.02
C LYS A 219 -0.16 18.10 -1.03
N LEU A 220 -1.46 18.21 -1.30
CA LEU A 220 -2.35 17.05 -1.44
C LEU A 220 -1.99 16.24 -2.69
N ALA A 221 -1.75 16.89 -3.83
CA ALA A 221 -1.36 16.22 -5.07
C ALA A 221 -0.10 15.36 -4.90
N ARG A 222 0.94 15.89 -4.24
CA ARG A 222 2.18 15.12 -3.96
C ARG A 222 1.95 13.84 -3.16
N GLY A 223 0.87 13.74 -2.38
CA GLY A 223 0.55 12.55 -1.59
C GLY A 223 -0.07 11.40 -2.40
N CYS A 224 -0.47 11.65 -3.65
CA CYS A 224 -1.17 10.70 -4.51
C CYS A 224 -0.67 10.68 -5.96
N ASP A 225 0.49 11.29 -6.24
CA ASP A 225 1.04 11.43 -7.58
C ASP A 225 2.36 10.64 -7.70
N SER A 226 2.32 9.54 -8.45
CA SER A 226 3.49 8.65 -8.65
C SER A 226 4.52 9.24 -9.61
N ASP A 227 4.05 9.95 -10.64
CA ASP A 227 4.85 10.31 -11.82
C ASP A 227 4.84 11.82 -12.09
N ASN A 228 4.48 12.62 -11.09
CA ASN A 228 4.30 14.08 -11.17
C ASN A 228 3.26 14.55 -12.20
N ILE A 229 2.42 13.66 -12.73
CA ILE A 229 1.41 13.99 -13.76
C ILE A 229 0.36 14.95 -13.20
N ILE A 230 -0.13 14.67 -12.00
CA ILE A 230 -1.16 15.48 -11.35
C ILE A 230 -0.58 16.84 -10.97
N MET A 231 0.62 16.84 -10.40
CA MET A 231 1.32 18.02 -9.93
C MET A 231 1.69 18.94 -11.09
N ASP A 232 2.27 18.43 -12.16
CA ASP A 232 2.62 19.23 -13.34
C ASP A 232 1.36 19.81 -13.99
N SER A 233 0.28 19.02 -14.11
CA SER A 233 -1.01 19.51 -14.62
C SER A 233 -1.55 20.68 -13.81
N LEU A 234 -1.45 20.63 -12.48
CA LEU A 234 -1.84 21.75 -11.61
C LEU A 234 -0.94 22.97 -11.80
N ILE A 235 0.38 22.79 -11.85
CA ILE A 235 1.34 23.91 -11.94
C ILE A 235 1.20 24.66 -13.27
N PHE A 236 0.99 23.95 -14.38
CA PHE A 236 0.82 24.54 -15.71
C PHE A 236 -0.61 25.01 -16.00
N SER A 237 -1.55 24.80 -15.07
CA SER A 237 -2.89 25.36 -15.16
C SER A 237 -2.91 26.89 -15.01
N ALA A 238 -4.01 27.55 -15.38
CA ALA A 238 -4.10 29.01 -15.21
C ALA A 238 -4.03 29.42 -13.74
N HIS A 239 -4.57 28.60 -12.83
CA HIS A 239 -4.39 28.83 -11.40
C HIS A 239 -2.92 28.73 -10.97
N GLY A 240 -2.20 27.74 -11.50
CA GLY A 240 -0.78 27.55 -11.20
C GLY A 240 0.08 28.70 -11.68
N LEU A 241 -0.11 29.13 -12.93
CA LEU A 241 0.58 30.28 -13.51
C LEU A 241 0.26 31.58 -12.77
N LEU A 242 -1.00 31.79 -12.39
CA LEU A 242 -1.38 32.95 -11.56
C LEU A 242 -0.73 32.89 -10.17
N ASN A 243 -0.69 31.71 -9.54
CA ASN A 243 -0.02 31.52 -8.26
C ASN A 243 1.48 31.82 -8.35
N VAL A 244 2.17 31.38 -9.41
CA VAL A 244 3.58 31.74 -9.66
C VAL A 244 3.73 33.26 -9.72
N ARG A 245 2.88 33.93 -10.50
CA ARG A 245 2.92 35.39 -10.64
C ARG A 245 2.69 36.13 -9.32
N MET A 246 1.74 35.68 -8.51
CA MET A 246 1.50 36.24 -7.17
C MET A 246 2.71 36.05 -6.25
N ARG A 247 3.33 34.87 -6.25
CA ARG A 247 4.52 34.57 -5.45
C ARG A 247 5.74 35.42 -5.85
N GLU A 248 5.95 35.64 -7.15
CA GLU A 248 7.01 36.52 -7.66
C GLU A 248 6.86 37.96 -7.16
N LEU A 249 5.62 38.47 -7.16
CA LEU A 249 5.28 39.85 -6.84
C LEU A 249 4.97 40.08 -5.36
N HIS A 250 5.08 39.06 -4.54
CA HIS A 250 4.73 39.15 -3.13
C HIS A 250 5.66 40.15 -2.40
N PRO A 251 5.12 41.11 -1.63
CA PRO A 251 5.91 42.23 -1.11
C PRO A 251 6.90 41.85 0.00
N THR A 252 6.56 40.84 0.82
CA THR A 252 7.34 40.50 2.04
C THR A 252 7.95 39.10 2.03
N ILE A 253 7.24 38.10 1.52
CA ILE A 253 7.67 36.69 1.53
C ILE A 253 8.36 36.34 0.21
N LYS A 254 9.54 35.70 0.30
CA LYS A 254 10.20 35.04 -0.84
C LYS A 254 9.89 33.55 -0.78
N PHE A 255 9.15 33.07 -1.77
CA PHE A 255 8.75 31.67 -1.84
C PHE A 255 9.86 30.83 -2.48
N PRO A 256 10.05 29.58 -2.02
CA PRO A 256 10.89 28.64 -2.74
C PRO A 256 10.30 28.33 -4.12
N GLU A 257 11.17 28.01 -5.07
CA GLU A 257 10.75 27.56 -6.39
C GLU A 257 9.94 26.26 -6.29
N ILE A 258 8.87 26.18 -7.06
CA ILE A 258 8.04 24.96 -7.10
C ILE A 258 8.78 23.96 -7.99
N VAL A 259 9.36 22.92 -7.39
CA VAL A 259 10.02 21.84 -8.13
C VAL A 259 9.00 21.16 -9.05
N MET A 260 9.25 21.18 -10.35
CA MET A 260 8.43 20.58 -11.41
C MET A 260 9.25 19.54 -12.18
N THR A 261 8.59 18.70 -12.98
CA THR A 261 9.32 17.77 -13.85
C THR A 261 10.19 18.54 -14.83
N ASN A 262 11.49 18.25 -14.80
CA ASN A 262 12.42 18.80 -15.79
C ASN A 262 12.21 18.05 -17.12
N SER A 263 11.44 18.65 -18.03
CA SER A 263 11.10 18.05 -19.32
C SER A 263 12.33 17.69 -20.14
N GLN A 264 13.42 18.47 -20.05
CA GLN A 264 14.67 18.15 -20.75
C GLN A 264 15.30 16.85 -20.21
N ASN A 265 15.39 16.73 -18.89
CA ASN A 265 15.92 15.51 -18.26
C ASN A 265 15.03 14.29 -18.58
N TYR A 266 13.72 14.46 -18.55
CA TYR A 266 12.77 13.39 -18.89
C TYR A 266 12.95 12.93 -20.35
N LEU A 267 12.98 13.87 -21.31
CA LEU A 267 13.19 13.57 -22.72
C LEU A 267 14.56 12.91 -22.98
N ASN A 268 15.61 13.34 -22.28
CA ASN A 268 16.93 12.70 -22.35
C ASN A 268 16.86 11.24 -21.87
N SER A 269 16.23 10.98 -20.73
CA SER A 269 16.09 9.60 -20.21
C SER A 269 15.29 8.69 -21.13
N LEU A 270 14.26 9.22 -21.80
CA LEU A 270 13.49 8.49 -22.80
C LEU A 270 14.35 8.18 -24.03
N SER A 271 15.12 9.15 -24.51
CA SER A 271 16.06 8.96 -25.62
C SER A 271 17.05 7.83 -25.31
N ASP A 272 17.64 7.82 -24.11
CA ASP A 272 18.60 6.80 -23.69
C ASP A 272 17.96 5.39 -23.62
N SER A 273 16.70 5.30 -23.17
CA SER A 273 15.96 4.05 -23.10
C SER A 273 15.59 3.46 -24.47
N LEU A 274 15.43 4.30 -25.50
CA LEU A 274 15.12 3.89 -26.87
C LEU A 274 16.37 3.43 -27.65
N GLN A 275 17.56 3.71 -27.13
CA GLN A 275 18.83 3.30 -27.75
C GLN A 275 19.37 1.96 -27.22
N GLN A 276 18.74 1.38 -26.20
CA GLN A 276 19.04 0.05 -25.64
C GLN A 276 18.15 -1.04 -26.25
#